data_AF-A0A944AKH6-F1
#
_entry.id   AF-A0A944AKH6-F1
#
_cell.length_a   1.000
_cell.length_b   1.000
_cell.length_c   1.000
_cell.angle_alpha   90.00
_cell.angle_beta   90.00
_cell.angle_gamma   90.00
#
_symmetry.space_group_name_H-M   'P 1'
#
loop_
_entity.id
_entity.type
_entity.pdbx_description
1 polymer ?
#
loop_
_entity_poly.entity_id
_entity_poly.type
_entity_poly.pdbx_seq_one_letter_code
_entity_poly.pdbx_strand_id
1 'polypeptide(L)'
;MITNEKKEQLQSLMRKVETANGFRLIFLFVGLLLLLFLYFGNKMFADAAWFIRAGGIAFKIAEWDVVLIVITTFVKLYFSLKYNRLLKKD
;
A
#
# COMPACT_ATOMS: atom_id res chain seq x y z
N MET A 1 -4.02 -33.25 -13.94
CA MET A 1 -4.10 -33.20 -12.46
C MET A 1 -3.08 -32.18 -12.00
N ILE A 2 -3.48 -31.14 -11.25
CA ILE A 2 -2.54 -30.18 -10.69
C ILE A 2 -1.74 -30.91 -9.60
N THR A 3 -0.45 -31.16 -9.85
CA THR A 3 0.46 -31.79 -8.88
C THR A 3 0.47 -30.99 -7.57
N ASN A 4 0.54 -31.67 -6.42
CA ASN A 4 0.52 -31.03 -5.09
C ASN A 4 1.57 -29.90 -4.95
N GLU A 5 2.73 -30.06 -5.57
CA GLU A 5 3.78 -29.02 -5.64
C GLU A 5 3.30 -27.72 -6.31
N LYS A 6 2.51 -27.79 -7.40
CA LYS A 6 1.95 -26.60 -8.05
C LYS A 6 0.94 -25.89 -7.15
N LYS A 7 0.14 -26.64 -6.40
CA LYS A 7 -0.84 -26.08 -5.44
C LYS A 7 -0.16 -25.29 -4.33
N GLU A 8 0.93 -25.82 -3.75
CA GLU A 8 1.70 -25.10 -2.71
C GLU A 8 2.37 -23.83 -3.26
N GLN A 9 2.94 -23.88 -4.46
CA GLN A 9 3.52 -22.71 -5.10
C GLN A 9 2.46 -21.62 -5.36
N LEU A 10 1.27 -21.99 -5.82
CA LEU A 10 0.16 -21.07 -6.03
C LEU A 10 -0.34 -20.44 -4.72
N GLN A 11 -0.47 -21.23 -3.64
CA GLN A 11 -0.85 -20.70 -2.32
C GLN A 11 0.19 -19.72 -1.77
N SER A 12 1.49 -20.01 -1.95
CA SER A 12 2.56 -19.11 -1.52
C SER A 12 2.50 -17.75 -2.24
N LEU A 13 2.17 -17.74 -3.53
CA LEU A 13 2.01 -16.53 -4.33
C LEU A 13 0.76 -15.74 -3.91
N MET A 14 -0.35 -16.44 -3.63
CA MET A 14 -1.57 -15.81 -3.10
C MET A 14 -1.32 -15.12 -1.75
N ARG A 15 -0.62 -15.78 -0.81
CA ARG A 15 -0.24 -15.16 0.47
C ARG A 15 0.57 -13.87 0.26
N LYS A 16 1.53 -13.86 -0.68
CA LYS A 16 2.32 -12.65 -0.98
C LYS A 16 1.46 -11.50 -1.52
N VAL A 17 0.48 -11.82 -2.36
CA VAL A 17 -0.49 -10.83 -2.87
C VAL A 17 -1.36 -10.29 -1.75
N GLU A 18 -1.82 -11.16 -0.85
CA GLU A 18 -2.66 -10.80 0.29
C GLU A 18 -1.91 -9.91 1.28
N THR A 19 -0.65 -10.24 1.60
CA THR A 19 0.23 -9.38 2.40
C THR A 19 0.43 -8.02 1.76
N ALA A 20 0.71 -7.95 0.45
CA ALA A 20 0.84 -6.68 -0.26
C ALA A 20 -0.45 -5.85 -0.22
N ASN A 21 -1.61 -6.50 -0.25
CA ASN A 21 -2.91 -5.84 -0.12
C ASN A 21 -3.13 -5.30 1.31
N GLY A 22 -2.70 -6.05 2.33
CA GLY A 22 -2.70 -5.59 3.73
C GLY A 22 -1.83 -4.35 3.93
N PHE A 23 -0.61 -4.34 3.40
CA PHE A 23 0.27 -3.16 3.43
C PHE A 23 -0.36 -1.95 2.77
N ARG A 24 -0.99 -2.13 1.59
CA ARG A 24 -1.72 -1.05 0.92
C ARG A 24 -2.84 -0.46 1.78
N LEU A 25 -3.58 -1.28 2.53
CA LEU A 25 -4.63 -0.79 3.43
C LEU A 25 -4.07 0.04 4.58
N ILE A 26 -2.92 -0.35 5.13
CA ILE A 26 -2.23 0.43 6.18
C ILE A 26 -1.83 1.81 5.65
N PHE A 27 -1.23 1.86 4.46
CA PHE A 27 -0.86 3.12 3.80
C PHE A 27 -2.08 4.03 3.59
N LEU A 28 -3.16 3.50 3.02
CA LEU A 28 -4.42 4.25 2.86
C LEU A 28 -4.99 4.76 4.18
N PHE A 29 -4.90 3.96 5.24
CA PHE A 29 -5.37 4.35 6.57
C PHE A 29 -4.52 5.49 7.17
N VAL A 30 -3.19 5.41 7.04
CA VAL A 30 -2.28 6.49 7.45
C VAL A 30 -2.57 7.76 6.65
N GLY A 31 -2.72 7.64 5.33
CA GLY A 31 -3.11 8.76 4.46
C GLY A 31 -4.41 9.43 4.91
N LEU A 32 -5.44 8.65 5.26
CA LEU A 32 -6.70 9.17 5.78
C LEU A 32 -6.50 9.96 7.09
N LEU A 33 -5.72 9.44 8.03
CA LEU A 33 -5.42 10.12 9.30
C LEU A 33 -4.69 11.44 9.08
N LEU A 34 -3.70 11.47 8.18
CA LEU A 34 -3.00 12.71 7.82
C LEU A 34 -3.95 13.73 7.20
N LEU A 35 -4.87 13.28 6.35
CA LEU A 35 -5.85 14.15 5.70
C LEU A 35 -6.81 14.77 6.72
N LEU A 36 -7.27 13.98 7.70
CA LEU A 36 -8.08 14.48 8.81
C LEU A 36 -7.28 15.45 9.68
N PHE A 37 -6.04 15.11 10.03
CA PHE A 37 -5.16 15.99 10.81
C PHE A 37 -4.95 17.35 10.11
N LEU A 38 -4.64 17.34 8.82
CA LEU A 38 -4.46 18.56 8.04
C LEU A 38 -5.76 19.35 7.92
N TYR A 39 -6.89 18.69 7.64
CA TYR A 39 -8.17 19.34 7.45
C TYR A 39 -8.70 20.01 8.74
N PHE A 40 -8.72 19.27 9.85
CA PHE A 40 -9.18 19.80 11.13
C PHE A 40 -8.15 20.72 11.78
N GLY A 41 -6.87 20.37 11.68
CA GLY A 41 -5.78 21.18 12.21
C GLY A 41 -5.69 22.54 11.52
N ASN A 42 -5.93 22.61 10.21
CA ASN A 42 -5.93 23.89 9.49
C ASN A 42 -7.10 24.79 9.91
N LYS A 43 -8.22 24.23 10.39
CA LYS A 43 -9.34 25.04 10.90
C LYS A 43 -9.11 25.58 12.30
N MET A 44 -8.37 24.87 13.13
CA MET A 44 -8.20 25.21 14.55
C MET A 44 -6.85 25.87 14.87
N PHE A 45 -5.81 25.60 14.08
CA PHE A 45 -4.42 25.91 14.43
C PHE A 45 -3.59 26.43 13.23
N ALA A 46 -4.23 27.03 12.23
CA ALA A 46 -3.59 27.50 10.98
C ALA A 46 -2.28 28.28 11.22
N ASP A 47 -2.29 29.20 12.18
CA ASP A 47 -1.15 30.10 12.44
C ASP A 47 -0.15 29.53 13.47
N ALA A 48 -0.42 28.35 14.01
CA ALA A 48 0.44 27.76 15.02
C ALA A 48 1.73 27.22 14.37
N ALA A 49 2.88 27.70 14.82
CA ALA A 49 4.18 27.31 14.29
C ALA A 49 4.48 25.80 14.40
N TRP A 50 3.86 25.09 15.34
CA TRP A 50 3.95 23.63 15.45
C TRP A 50 3.10 22.95 14.37
N PHE A 51 1.92 23.49 14.05
CA PHE A 51 1.01 22.94 13.04
C PHE A 51 1.61 23.13 11.64
N ILE A 52 2.18 24.30 11.34
CA ILE A 52 2.87 24.56 10.07
C ILE A 52 4.02 23.56 9.86
N ARG A 53 4.84 23.32 10.89
CA ARG A 53 5.92 22.33 10.84
C ARG A 53 5.41 20.90 10.71
N ALA A 54 4.39 20.53 11.49
CA ALA A 54 3.75 19.22 11.40
C ALA A 54 3.10 18.98 10.03
N GLY A 55 2.49 20.02 9.44
CA GLY A 55 1.91 19.98 8.10
C GLY A 55 2.96 19.68 7.04
N GLY A 56 4.11 20.35 7.08
CA GLY A 56 5.24 20.05 6.18
C GLY A 56 5.73 18.59 6.30
N ILE A 57 5.76 18.04 7.51
CA ILE A 57 6.09 16.62 7.73
C ILE A 57 4.98 15.71 7.18
N ALA A 58 3.71 16.03 7.43
CA ALA A 58 2.56 15.28 6.94
C ALA A 58 2.54 15.19 5.41
N PHE A 59 2.85 16.29 4.71
CA PHE A 59 2.98 16.29 3.25
C PHE A 59 4.10 15.36 2.77
N LYS A 60 5.28 15.40 3.40
CA LYS A 60 6.37 14.47 3.06
C LYS A 60 5.98 13.01 3.30
N ILE A 61 5.27 12.72 4.39
CA ILE A 61 4.78 11.36 4.65
C ILE A 61 3.78 10.94 3.56
N ALA A 62 2.85 11.83 3.18
CA ALA A 62 1.89 11.56 2.12
C ALA A 62 2.55 11.34 0.75
N GLU A 63 3.61 12.08 0.41
CA GLU A 63 4.41 11.85 -0.80
C GLU A 63 5.01 10.43 -0.81
N TRP A 64 5.63 10.01 0.30
CA TRP A 64 6.16 8.66 0.44
C TRP A 64 5.07 7.59 0.40
N ASP A 65 3.91 7.85 1.01
CA ASP A 65 2.76 6.96 1.01
C ASP A 65 2.28 6.64 -0.41
N VAL A 66 2.18 7.67 -1.26
CA VAL A 66 1.84 7.51 -2.68
C VAL A 66 2.87 6.65 -3.42
N VAL A 67 4.17 6.89 -3.20
CA VAL A 67 5.24 6.08 -3.82
C VAL A 67 5.13 4.61 -3.40
N LEU A 68 4.87 4.33 -2.11
CA LEU A 68 4.72 2.97 -1.60
C LEU A 68 3.47 2.27 -2.14
N ILE A 69 2.36 2.98 -2.32
CA ILE A 69 1.15 2.45 -2.98
C ILE A 69 1.44 2.08 -4.44
N VAL A 70 2.21 2.90 -5.15
CA VAL A 70 2.61 2.60 -6.53
C VAL A 70 3.49 1.36 -6.58
N ILE A 71 4.51 1.27 -5.72
CA ILE A 71 5.40 0.10 -5.64
C ILE A 71 4.61 -1.18 -5.32
N THR A 72 3.74 -1.16 -4.32
CA THR A 72 2.91 -2.32 -3.94
C THR A 72 1.97 -2.74 -5.08
N THR A 73 1.48 -1.79 -5.87
CA THR A 73 0.68 -2.07 -7.07
C THR A 73 1.48 -2.82 -8.13
N PHE A 74 2.71 -2.38 -8.42
CA PHE A 74 3.60 -3.08 -9.35
C PHE A 74 3.99 -4.48 -8.84
N VAL A 75 4.27 -4.62 -7.55
CA VAL A 75 4.57 -5.92 -6.92
C VAL A 75 3.40 -6.89 -7.09
N LYS A 76 2.16 -6.42 -6.85
CA LYS A 76 0.93 -7.21 -7.06
C LYS A 76 0.80 -7.64 -8.52
N LEU A 77 1.03 -6.71 -9.45
CA LEU A 77 0.96 -6.98 -10.89
C LEU A 77 2.00 -8.02 -11.33
N TYR A 78 3.24 -7.92 -10.83
CA TYR A 78 4.29 -8.90 -11.10
C TYR A 78 3.92 -10.31 -10.61
N PHE A 79 3.43 -10.43 -9.37
CA PHE A 79 3.01 -11.72 -8.83
C PHE A 79 1.79 -12.30 -9.56
N SER A 80 0.81 -11.46 -9.94
CA SER A 80 -0.32 -11.89 -10.76
C SER A 80 0.10 -12.37 -12.15
N LEU A 81 1.06 -11.71 -12.81
CA LEU A 81 1.62 -12.18 -14.07
C LEU A 81 2.35 -13.52 -13.91
N LYS A 82 3.12 -13.69 -12.83
CA LYS A 82 3.80 -14.96 -12.53
C LYS A 82 2.81 -16.09 -12.28
N TYR A 83 1.73 -15.82 -11.55
CA TYR A 83 0.62 -16.74 -11.31
C TYR A 83 -0.05 -17.17 -12.63
N ASN A 84 -0.38 -16.22 -13.51
CA ASN A 84 -1.00 -16.51 -14.80
C ASN A 84 -0.08 -17.31 -15.73
N ARG A 85 1.24 -17.04 -15.72
CA ARG A 85 2.22 -17.82 -16.49
C ARG A 85 2.32 -19.26 -15.98
N LEU A 86 2.25 -19.48 -14.67
CA LEU A 86 2.26 -20.82 -14.07
C LEU A 86 1.01 -21.63 -14.44
N LEU A 87 -0.15 -20.97 -14.50
CA LEU A 87 -1.42 -21.56 -14.92
C LEU A 87 -1.50 -21.88 -16.41
N LYS A 88 -0.95 -21.02 -17.28
CA LYS A 88 -0.93 -21.24 -18.75
C LYS A 88 0.12 -22.25 -19.24
N LYS A 89 1.00 -22.73 -18.35
CA LYS A 89 2.04 -23.71 -18.68
C LYS A 89 1.59 -25.16 -18.44
N ASP A 90 0.33 -25.35 -18.05
CA ASP A 90 -0.45 -26.60 -18.21
C ASP A 90 -1.26 -26.53 -19.51
#